data_AF-A0A3B8SQ10-F1
#
_entry.id   AF-A0A3B8SQ10-F1
#
_cell.length_a   1.000
_cell.length_b   1.000
_cell.length_c   1.000
_cell.angle_alpha   90.00
_cell.angle_beta   90.00
_cell.angle_gamma   90.00
#
_symmetry.space_group_name_H-M   'P 1'
#
loop_
_entity.id
_entity.type
_entity.pdbx_description
1 polymer ?
#
loop_
_entity_poly.entity_id
_entity_poly.type
_entity_poly.pdbx_seq_one_letter_code
_entity_poly.pdbx_strand_id
1 'polypeptide(L)' 'VGKIIRRLSIDELPQLFNVLKGDMSVIGNRPYLPREKEDMGEYFDDIVKTKPGITGYWQTSGREDVTFK' A
#
# COMPACT_ATOMS: atom_id res chain seq x y z
N VAL A 1 7.70 11.17 -21.66
CA VAL A 1 6.78 10.02 -21.49
C VAL A 1 6.45 9.76 -20.01
N GLY A 2 7.43 9.49 -19.13
CA GLY A 2 7.15 9.16 -17.71
C GLY A 2 6.33 10.19 -16.91
N LYS A 3 6.46 11.49 -17.20
CA LYS A 3 5.64 12.55 -16.57
C LYS A 3 4.15 12.46 -16.93
N ILE A 4 3.82 11.96 -18.12
CA ILE A 4 2.43 11.75 -18.56
C ILE A 4 1.85 10.51 -17.90
N ILE A 5 2.63 9.42 -17.82
CA ILE A 5 2.22 8.17 -17.17
C ILE A 5 1.84 8.43 -15.70
N ARG A 6 2.71 9.11 -14.94
CA ARG A 6 2.44 9.52 -13.55
C ARG A 6 1.27 10.50 -13.43
N ARG A 7 1.16 11.45 -14.36
CA ARG A 7 0.06 12.43 -14.34
C ARG A 7 -1.30 11.79 -14.59
N LEU A 8 -1.34 10.72 -15.37
CA LEU A 8 -2.55 9.97 -15.68
C LEU A 8 -2.74 8.74 -14.79
N SER A 9 -1.87 8.53 -13.78
CA SER A 9 -1.86 7.36 -12.89
C SER A 9 -1.92 6.02 -13.63
N ILE A 10 -1.37 5.96 -14.85
CA ILE A 10 -1.38 4.75 -15.68
C ILE A 10 -0.55 3.63 -15.03
N ASP A 11 0.44 4.01 -14.20
CA ASP A 11 1.26 3.11 -13.40
C ASP A 11 0.50 2.40 -12.26
N GLU A 12 -0.70 2.86 -11.91
CA GLU A 12 -1.55 2.21 -10.90
C GLU A 12 -2.53 1.18 -11.49
N LEU A 13 -2.78 1.21 -12.81
CA LEU A 13 -3.67 0.23 -13.47
C LEU A 13 -3.29 -1.24 -13.20
N PRO A 14 -2.00 -1.64 -13.18
CA PRO A 14 -1.61 -2.99 -12.78
C PRO A 14 -2.10 -3.39 -11.37
N GLN A 15 -2.14 -2.45 -10.42
CA GLN A 15 -2.61 -2.73 -9.06
C GLN A 15 -4.11 -2.99 -9.02
N LEU A 16 -4.88 -2.34 -9.88
CA LEU A 16 -6.32 -2.59 -10.01
C LEU A 16 -6.60 -4.04 -10.48
N PHE A 17 -5.77 -4.59 -11.38
CA PHE A 17 -5.89 -6.00 -11.76
C PHE A 17 -5.61 -6.95 -10.59
N ASN A 18 -4.67 -6.61 -9.69
CA ASN A 18 -4.40 -7.41 -8.48
C ASN A 18 -5.59 -7.40 -7.52
N VAL A 19 -6.37 -6.31 -7.47
CA VAL A 19 -7.64 -6.27 -6.72
C VAL A 19 -8.66 -7.23 -7.33
N LEU A 20 -8.80 -7.22 -8.66
CA LEU A 20 -9.72 -8.13 -9.36
C LEU A 20 -9.31 -9.61 -9.20
N LYS A 21 -8.00 -9.89 -9.17
CA LYS A 21 -7.45 -11.22 -8.92
C LYS A 21 -7.57 -11.66 -7.45
N GLY A 22 -7.83 -10.70 -6.55
CA GLY A 22 -7.97 -10.94 -5.12
C GLY A 22 -6.65 -10.95 -4.33
N ASP A 23 -5.53 -10.58 -4.96
CA ASP A 23 -4.23 -10.44 -4.29
C ASP A 23 -4.15 -9.15 -3.45
N MET A 24 -4.92 -8.12 -3.84
CA MET A 24 -5.03 -6.83 -3.15
C MET A 24 -6.49 -6.48 -2.83
N SER A 25 -6.68 -5.46 -1.99
CA SER A 25 -7.96 -4.80 -1.73
C SER A 25 -7.93 -3.36 -2.26
N VAL A 26 -9.11 -2.77 -2.49
CA VAL A 26 -9.21 -1.32 -2.77
C VAL A 26 -8.80 -0.54 -1.53
N ILE A 27 -9.33 -0.92 -0.36
CA ILE A 27 -9.04 -0.32 0.94
C ILE A 27 -8.33 -1.35 1.81
N GLY A 28 -7.14 -1.01 2.31
CA GLY A 28 -6.33 -1.92 3.13
C GLY A 28 -5.04 -1.29 3.64
N ASN A 29 -4.24 -2.11 4.32
CA ASN A 29 -2.95 -1.68 4.85
C ASN A 29 -1.94 -1.41 3.72
N ARG A 30 -0.93 -0.59 4.00
CA ARG A 30 0.12 -0.27 3.03
C ARG A 30 0.86 -1.55 2.62
N PRO A 31 1.23 -1.74 1.35
CA PRO A 31 2.13 -2.82 0.96
C PRO A 31 3.53 -2.52 1.48
N TYR A 32 3.86 -3.09 2.64
CA TYR A 32 5.18 -2.95 3.28
C TYR A 32 6.21 -3.90 2.65
N LEU A 33 7.44 -3.43 2.57
CA LEU A 33 8.59 -4.21 2.15
C LEU A 33 9.05 -5.12 3.29
N PRO A 34 9.64 -6.29 3.01
CA PRO A 34 10.17 -7.18 4.04
C PRO A 34 11.17 -6.51 4.99
N ARG A 35 11.90 -5.49 4.51
CA ARG A 35 12.85 -4.71 5.32
C ARG A 35 12.18 -3.80 6.37
N GLU A 36 10.92 -3.44 6.17
CA GLU A 36 10.14 -2.60 7.10
C GLU A 36 9.56 -3.44 8.26
N LYS A 37 9.82 -4.76 8.30
CA LYS A 37 9.34 -5.66 9.35
C LYS A 37 9.81 -5.25 10.75
N GLU A 38 11.07 -4.84 10.88
CA GLU A 38 11.61 -4.40 12.18
C GLU A 38 10.94 -3.11 12.65
N ASP A 39 10.65 -2.19 11.72
CA ASP A 39 9.98 -0.92 12.02
C ASP A 39 8.52 -1.14 12.45
N MET A 40 7.85 -2.18 11.94
CA MET A 40 6.47 -2.53 12.31
C MET A 40 6.34 -3.07 13.73
N GLY A 41 7.41 -3.63 14.30
CA GLY A 41 7.42 -4.16 15.67
C GLY A 41 6.27 -5.13 15.95
N GLU A 42 5.53 -4.87 17.03
CA GLU A 42 4.39 -5.68 17.49
C GLU A 42 3.19 -5.67 16.52
N TYR A 43 3.07 -4.62 15.68
CA TYR A 43 1.97 -4.49 14.72
C TYR A 43 2.12 -5.38 13.50
N PHE A 44 3.29 -6.00 13.30
CA PHE A 44 3.56 -6.83 12.13
C PHE A 44 2.52 -7.94 11.96
N ASP A 45 2.24 -8.69 13.02
CA ASP A 45 1.34 -9.84 12.97
C ASP A 45 -0.10 -9.45 12.60
N ASP A 46 -0.56 -8.27 12.99
CA ASP A 46 -1.90 -7.80 12.64
C ASP A 46 -1.96 -7.23 11.23
N ILE A 47 -0.90 -6.55 10.78
CA ILE A 47 -0.85 -5.99 9.44
C ILE A 47 -0.85 -7.10 8.38
N VAL A 48 -0.07 -8.15 8.57
CA VAL A 48 0.05 -9.25 7.59
C VAL A 48 -1.19 -10.15 7.50
N LYS A 49 -2.10 -10.10 8.47
CA LYS A 49 -3.39 -10.82 8.42
C LYS A 49 -4.36 -10.21 7.40
N THR A 50 -4.09 -8.99 6.93
CA THR A 50 -4.97 -8.27 6.01
C THR A 50 -4.36 -8.19 4.61
N LYS A 51 -5.21 -8.12 3.58
CA LYS A 51 -4.72 -7.87 2.21
C LYS A 51 -4.24 -6.43 2.09
N PRO A 52 -3.12 -6.18 1.38
CA PRO A 52 -2.65 -4.83 1.12
C PRO A 52 -3.68 -4.06 0.27
N GLY A 53 -3.81 -2.76 0.54
CA GLY A 53 -4.73 -1.85 -0.12
C GLY A 53 -4.05 -0.95 -1.15
N ILE A 54 -4.77 -0.61 -2.23
CA ILE A 54 -4.38 0.51 -3.12
C ILE A 54 -4.44 1.83 -2.33
N THR A 55 -5.45 1.99 -1.49
CA THR A 55 -5.58 3.10 -0.55
C THR A 55 -5.90 2.59 0.86
N GLY A 56 -5.83 3.47 1.85
CA GLY A 56 -6.12 3.14 3.23
C GLY A 56 -5.85 4.32 4.16
N TYR A 57 -6.02 4.08 5.46
CA TYR A 57 -5.83 5.10 6.49
C TYR A 57 -4.45 5.78 6.38
N TRP A 58 -3.40 5.00 6.12
CA TRP A 58 -2.03 5.50 5.92
C TRP A 58 -1.91 6.53 4.77
N GLN A 59 -2.70 6.37 3.70
CA GLN A 59 -2.68 7.25 2.53
C GLN A 59 -3.41 8.58 2.79
N THR A 60 -4.42 8.57 3.67
CA THR A 60 -5.16 9.77 4.09
C THR A 60 -4.49 10.51 5.25
N SER A 61 -3.70 9.80 6.06
CA SER A 61 -3.13 10.32 7.31
C SER A 61 -1.72 10.92 7.17
N GLY A 62 -1.15 11.02 5.97
CA GLY A 62 0.14 11.68 5.75
C GLY A 62 1.00 11.13 4.61
N ARG A 63 0.59 10.02 3.97
CA ARG A 63 1.29 9.33 2.87
C ARG A 63 2.69 8.81 3.25
N GLU A 64 3.67 9.70 3.42
CA GLU A 64 5.10 9.40 3.57
C GLU A 64 5.68 9.77 4.95
N ASP A 65 5.06 10.68 5.70
CA ASP A 65 5.57 11.14 7.02
C ASP A 65 5.08 10.29 8.21
N VAL A 66 4.29 9.24 7.96
CA VAL A 66 3.73 8.39 9.01
C VAL A 66 4.75 7.31 9.37
N THR A 67 5.49 7.53 10.45
CA THR A 67 6.40 6.54 11.03
C THR A 67 5.65 5.63 12.00
N PHE A 68 6.12 4.40 12.20
CA PHE A 68 5.57 3.45 13.19
C PHE A 68 5.85 3.84 14.66
N LYS A 69 6.08 5.12 14.95
CA LYS A 69 6.40 5.64 16.28
C LYS A 69 5.16 6.03 17.07
#